data_AF-A0A7C3U0I1-F1
#
_entry.id   AF-A0A7C3U0I1-F1
#
_cell.length_a   1.000
_cell.length_b   1.000
_cell.length_c   1.000
_cell.angle_alpha   90.00
_cell.angle_beta   90.00
_cell.angle_gamma   90.00
#
_symmetry.space_group_name_H-M   'P 1'
#
loop_
_entity.id
_entity.type
_entity.pdbx_description
1 polymer ?
#
loop_
_entity_poly.entity_id
_entity_poly.type
_entity_poly.pdbx_seq_one_letter_code
_entity_poly.pdbx_strand_id
1 'polypeptide(L)'
;MPDFWSITPIRDRSLSWQSKRAISCCLWRSKGKGWRISPAMMRFAEFVRKNYQTIIISTVVVGLLLGLWTSAPGKAIQPYSQALTFLMILFISLTITPRQFALVARQPGAIMAGLALNFVYMPLLCWALARLLVSDPALATGIILVGVVPCAGMAAVWTALLKGDVPLGMAINGLTMVLAAFLIPLLMVWLAGSNVRIQPWTMFQQLA
;
A
#
# COMPACT_ATOMS: atom_id res chain seq x y z
N MET A 1 -26.42 10.35 8.55
CA MET A 1 -25.29 9.57 7.99
C MET A 1 -24.55 8.96 9.18
N PRO A 2 -24.68 7.65 9.46
CA PRO A 2 -24.12 7.06 10.66
C PRO A 2 -22.59 6.93 10.57
N ASP A 3 -21.95 7.00 11.74
CA ASP A 3 -20.52 7.23 11.94
C ASP A 3 -19.58 6.19 11.29
N PHE A 4 -18.73 6.66 10.38
CA PHE A 4 -17.80 5.91 9.53
C PHE A 4 -16.60 5.27 10.29
N TRP A 5 -16.47 5.47 11.62
CA TRP A 5 -15.26 5.07 12.38
C TRP A 5 -15.50 4.57 13.81
N SER A 6 -16.72 4.14 14.17
CA SER A 6 -16.88 3.35 15.40
C SER A 6 -16.41 1.92 15.13
N ILE A 7 -15.11 1.67 15.31
CA ILE A 7 -14.59 0.32 15.45
C ILE A 7 -15.21 -0.26 16.72
N THR A 8 -16.39 -0.85 16.61
CA THR A 8 -16.96 -1.66 17.68
C THR A 8 -15.99 -2.81 17.94
N PRO A 9 -15.51 -3.01 19.18
CA PRO A 9 -14.67 -4.15 19.48
C PRO A 9 -15.46 -5.42 19.16
N ILE A 10 -14.92 -6.24 18.26
CA ILE A 10 -15.49 -7.53 17.88
C ILE A 10 -15.59 -8.37 19.16
N ARG A 11 -16.82 -8.51 19.68
CA ARG A 11 -17.12 -9.32 20.86
C ARG A 11 -17.10 -10.79 20.45
N ASP A 12 -15.89 -11.35 20.35
CA ASP A 12 -15.70 -12.80 20.25
C ASP A 12 -16.17 -13.45 21.57
N ARG A 13 -17.17 -14.33 21.44
CA ARG A 13 -17.90 -14.97 22.54
C ARG A 13 -17.37 -16.38 22.86
N SER A 14 -16.09 -16.68 22.57
CA SER A 14 -15.54 -18.05 22.73
C SER A 14 -14.18 -18.19 23.46
N LEU A 15 -13.70 -17.16 24.17
CA LEU A 15 -12.37 -17.19 24.84
C LEU A 15 -12.44 -17.30 26.37
N SER A 16 -12.73 -18.50 26.89
CA SER A 16 -12.90 -18.74 28.33
C SER A 16 -11.62 -19.04 29.13
N TRP A 17 -10.42 -19.06 28.54
CA TRP A 17 -9.17 -19.28 29.32
C TRP A 17 -7.92 -18.50 28.87
N GLN A 18 -7.79 -18.07 27.61
CA GLN A 18 -6.65 -17.23 27.17
C GLN A 18 -6.81 -15.72 27.48
N SER A 19 -8.03 -15.25 27.75
CA SER A 19 -8.33 -13.83 27.94
C SER A 19 -7.67 -13.22 29.18
N LYS A 20 -7.48 -13.98 30.27
CA LYS A 20 -6.89 -13.45 31.50
C LYS A 20 -5.42 -13.05 31.36
N ARG A 21 -4.62 -13.79 30.56
CA ARG A 21 -3.22 -13.40 30.26
C ARG A 21 -3.14 -12.29 29.22
N ALA A 22 -4.04 -12.30 28.23
CA ALA A 22 -4.11 -11.24 27.23
C ALA A 22 -4.48 -9.89 27.85
N ILE A 23 -5.43 -9.85 28.79
CA ILE A 23 -5.83 -8.63 29.51
C ILE A 23 -4.69 -8.11 30.38
N SER A 24 -3.93 -8.98 31.06
CA SER A 24 -2.78 -8.56 31.87
C SER A 24 -1.64 -7.98 31.01
N CYS A 25 -1.44 -8.50 29.79
CA CYS A 25 -0.48 -7.94 28.84
C CYS A 25 -0.98 -6.63 28.20
N CYS A 26 -2.30 -6.51 27.99
CA CYS A 26 -2.94 -5.27 27.52
C CYS A 26 -2.87 -4.15 28.57
N LEU A 27 -3.03 -4.49 29.86
CA LEU A 27 -2.84 -3.57 30.98
C LEU A 27 -1.38 -3.12 31.13
N TRP A 28 -0.42 -3.97 30.77
CA TRP A 28 1.01 -3.61 30.79
C TRP A 28 1.38 -2.61 29.69
N ARG A 29 0.75 -2.68 28.51
CA ARG A 29 1.00 -1.72 27.41
C ARG A 29 0.40 -0.33 27.64
N SER A 30 -0.48 -0.17 28.64
CA SER A 30 -1.02 1.14 29.05
C SER A 30 -0.08 1.93 29.97
N LYS A 31 1.01 1.33 30.50
CA LYS A 31 1.92 1.98 31.46
C LYS A 31 3.19 2.60 30.86
N GLY A 32 3.28 2.73 29.53
CA GLY A 32 4.43 3.35 28.85
C GLY A 32 4.06 4.67 28.16
N LYS A 33 4.24 5.80 28.86
CA LYS A 33 4.29 7.19 28.36
C LYS A 33 3.32 7.53 27.21
N GLY A 34 2.11 7.94 27.58
CA GLY A 34 1.20 8.59 26.65
C GLY A 34 1.80 9.91 26.14
N TRP A 35 2.12 9.95 24.83
CA TRP A 35 2.39 11.21 24.16
C TRP A 35 1.13 12.08 24.22
N ARG A 36 1.21 13.22 24.92
CA ARG A 36 0.13 14.21 25.01
C ARG A 36 0.05 14.97 23.68
N ILE A 37 -0.57 14.36 22.67
CA ILE A 37 -0.82 15.02 21.39
C ILE A 37 -1.78 16.18 21.66
N SER A 38 -1.46 17.39 21.17
CA SER A 38 -2.30 18.56 21.39
C SER A 38 -3.69 18.36 20.76
N PRO A 39 -4.78 18.84 21.39
CA PRO A 39 -6.13 18.69 20.85
C PRO A 39 -6.30 19.37 19.48
N ALA A 40 -5.49 20.40 19.19
CA ALA A 40 -5.43 21.04 17.87
C ALA A 40 -4.87 20.10 16.79
N MET A 41 -3.82 19.33 17.10
CA MET A 41 -3.23 18.37 16.16
C MET A 41 -4.19 17.24 15.82
N MET A 42 -4.96 16.76 16.81
CA MET A 42 -5.99 15.74 16.59
C MET A 42 -7.12 16.24 15.68
N ARG A 43 -7.58 17.49 15.87
CA ARG A 43 -8.60 18.11 14.99
C ARG A 43 -8.12 18.27 13.56
N PHE A 44 -6.85 18.65 13.37
CA PHE A 44 -6.26 18.76 12.04
C PHE A 44 -6.16 17.39 11.36
N ALA A 45 -5.66 16.36 12.07
CA ALA A 45 -5.58 15.00 11.55
C ALA A 45 -6.95 14.45 11.16
N GLU A 46 -7.98 14.73 11.95
CA GLU A 46 -9.37 14.34 11.64
C GLU A 46 -9.92 15.07 10.42
N PHE A 47 -9.65 16.38 10.27
CA PHE A 47 -10.05 17.14 9.09
C PHE A 47 -9.40 16.59 7.81
N VAL A 48 -8.10 16.31 7.85
CA VAL A 48 -7.35 15.73 6.72
C VAL A 48 -7.91 14.35 6.39
N ARG A 49 -8.15 13.51 7.41
CA ARG A 49 -8.73 12.17 7.22
C ARG A 49 -10.15 12.23 6.64
N LYS A 50 -10.99 13.16 7.12
CA LYS A 50 -12.37 13.32 6.64
C LYS A 50 -12.44 13.80 5.19
N ASN A 51 -11.53 14.68 4.80
CA ASN A 51 -11.49 15.25 3.44
C ASN A 51 -10.45 14.59 2.52
N TYR A 52 -9.89 13.45 2.91
CA TYR A 52 -8.76 12.83 2.21
C TYR A 52 -9.02 12.59 0.71
N GLN A 53 -10.18 12.04 0.38
CA GLN A 53 -10.57 11.79 -1.01
C GLN A 53 -10.74 13.09 -1.81
N THR A 54 -11.35 14.12 -1.21
CA THR A 54 -11.50 15.45 -1.83
C THR A 54 -10.14 16.10 -2.05
N ILE A 55 -9.22 15.98 -1.08
CA ILE A 55 -7.86 16.50 -1.18
C ILE A 55 -7.15 15.86 -2.36
N ILE A 56 -7.16 14.53 -2.49
CA ILE A 56 -6.51 13.83 -3.62
C ILE A 56 -7.09 14.26 -4.98
N ILE A 57 -8.42 14.30 -5.11
CA ILE A 57 -9.04 14.68 -6.38
C ILE A 57 -8.70 16.14 -6.71
N SER A 58 -8.73 17.03 -5.73
CA SER A 58 -8.38 18.43 -5.93
C SER A 58 -6.92 18.63 -6.33
N THR A 59 -5.98 17.90 -5.73
CA THR A 59 -4.56 18.02 -6.07
C THR A 59 -4.25 17.46 -7.45
N VAL A 60 -4.92 16.38 -7.87
CA VAL A 60 -4.79 15.84 -9.24
C VAL A 60 -5.32 16.84 -10.27
N VAL A 61 -6.50 17.42 -10.03
CA VAL A 61 -7.09 18.42 -10.94
C VAL A 61 -6.22 19.67 -11.03
N VAL A 62 -5.77 20.21 -9.89
CA VAL A 62 -4.88 21.37 -9.86
C VAL A 62 -3.54 21.06 -10.55
N GLY A 63 -2.97 19.89 -10.29
CA GLY A 63 -1.73 19.44 -10.94
C GLY A 63 -1.86 19.33 -12.45
N LEU A 64 -2.99 18.80 -12.94
CA LEU A 64 -3.27 18.73 -14.37
C LEU A 64 -3.44 20.12 -15.00
N LEU A 65 -4.22 21.01 -14.37
CA LEU A 65 -4.43 22.37 -14.87
C LEU A 65 -3.13 23.17 -14.91
N LEU A 66 -2.30 23.09 -13.86
CA LEU A 66 -0.99 23.75 -13.84
C LEU A 66 -0.03 23.13 -14.86
N GLY A 67 -0.06 21.81 -15.04
CA GLY A 67 0.77 21.09 -16.00
C GLY A 67 0.48 21.46 -17.47
N LEU A 68 -0.76 21.83 -17.79
CA LEU A 68 -1.15 22.32 -19.12
C LEU A 68 -0.63 23.74 -19.40
N TRP A 69 -0.44 24.57 -18.36
CA TRP A 69 0.04 25.96 -18.50
C TRP A 69 1.56 26.09 -18.38
N THR A 70 2.20 25.34 -17.48
CA THR A 70 3.65 25.39 -17.30
C THR A 70 4.21 24.11 -16.69
N SER A 71 5.27 23.56 -17.29
CA SER A 71 5.94 22.34 -16.78
C SER A 71 7.01 22.62 -15.72
N ALA A 72 7.28 23.89 -15.40
CA ALA A 72 8.30 24.31 -14.44
C ALA A 72 8.11 23.77 -13.00
N PRO A 73 6.93 23.83 -12.36
CA PRO A 73 6.77 23.34 -10.99
C PRO A 73 6.95 21.82 -10.91
N GLY A 74 6.52 21.07 -11.93
CA GLY A 74 6.72 19.62 -11.98
C GLY A 74 8.20 19.23 -12.02
N LYS A 75 9.00 19.92 -12.84
CA LYS A 75 10.46 19.68 -12.93
C LYS A 75 11.19 20.02 -11.63
N ALA A 76 10.76 21.06 -10.93
CA ALA A 76 11.35 21.44 -9.64
C ALA A 76 11.07 20.40 -8.53
N ILE A 77 9.90 19.74 -8.55
CA ILE A 77 9.50 18.76 -7.54
C ILE A 77 10.04 17.35 -7.88
N GLN A 78 10.29 17.06 -9.16
CA GLN A 78 10.76 15.75 -9.64
C GLN A 78 11.91 15.14 -8.81
N PRO A 79 13.02 15.85 -8.48
CA PRO A 79 14.11 15.24 -7.71
C PRO A 79 13.71 14.86 -6.27
N TYR A 80 12.72 15.53 -5.70
CA TYR A 80 12.25 15.24 -4.34
C TYR A 80 11.31 14.03 -4.30
N SER A 81 10.65 13.67 -5.41
CA SER A 81 9.65 12.59 -5.45
C SER A 81 10.18 11.25 -4.94
N GLN A 82 11.43 10.89 -5.27
CA GLN A 82 12.06 9.66 -4.82
C GLN A 82 12.31 9.67 -3.31
N ALA A 83 12.77 10.80 -2.76
CA ALA A 83 12.99 10.97 -1.33
C ALA A 83 11.66 10.91 -0.55
N LEU A 84 10.59 11.54 -1.05
CA LEU A 84 9.26 11.47 -0.43
C LEU A 84 8.70 10.03 -0.45
N THR A 85 8.88 9.31 -1.56
CA THR A 85 8.41 7.92 -1.69
C THR A 85 9.17 7.00 -0.73
N PHE A 86 10.50 7.14 -0.66
CA PHE A 86 11.34 6.41 0.30
C PHE A 86 10.89 6.67 1.74
N LEU A 87 10.67 7.93 2.10
CA LEU A 87 10.17 8.30 3.42
C LEU A 87 8.81 7.64 3.71
N MET A 88 7.91 7.63 2.72
CA MET A 88 6.58 7.02 2.86
C MET A 88 6.65 5.50 3.08
N ILE A 89 7.48 4.80 2.30
CA ILE A 89 7.72 3.37 2.44
C ILE A 89 8.37 3.06 3.78
N LEU A 90 9.33 3.88 4.24
CA LEU A 90 9.96 3.73 5.55
C LEU A 90 8.94 3.74 6.68
N PHE A 91 8.00 4.70 6.69
CA PHE A 91 6.94 4.75 7.70
C PHE A 91 5.98 3.54 7.63
N ILE A 92 5.69 3.03 6.43
CA ILE A 92 4.93 1.77 6.29
C ILE A 92 5.73 0.61 6.91
N SER A 93 7.02 0.49 6.58
CA SER A 93 7.89 -0.58 7.07
C SER A 93 8.01 -0.59 8.60
N LEU A 94 8.09 0.58 9.24
CA LEU A 94 8.10 0.70 10.71
C LEU A 94 6.80 0.22 11.38
N THR A 95 5.71 0.10 10.62
CA THR A 95 4.40 -0.35 11.12
C THR A 95 4.25 -1.89 11.06
N ILE A 96 5.19 -2.59 10.41
CA ILE A 96 5.19 -4.06 10.29
C ILE A 96 5.51 -4.69 11.64
N THR A 97 4.60 -5.52 12.14
CA THR A 97 4.79 -6.26 13.40
C THR A 97 5.31 -7.67 13.10
N PRO A 98 6.31 -8.21 13.83
CA PRO A 98 6.87 -9.54 13.57
C PRO A 98 5.85 -10.69 13.67
N ARG A 99 4.70 -10.46 14.31
CA ARG A 99 3.55 -11.38 14.33
C ARG A 99 3.01 -11.72 12.94
N GLN A 100 3.20 -10.84 11.95
CA GLN A 100 2.75 -11.06 10.58
C GLN A 100 3.48 -12.27 9.94
N PHE A 101 4.77 -12.46 10.23
CA PHE A 101 5.53 -13.62 9.75
C PHE A 101 5.05 -14.96 10.35
N ALA A 102 4.60 -14.94 11.60
CA ALA A 102 4.04 -16.14 12.24
C ALA A 102 2.69 -16.57 11.62
N LEU A 103 1.95 -15.63 11.05
CA LEU A 103 0.69 -15.92 10.35
C LEU A 103 0.94 -16.63 9.01
N VAL A 104 2.09 -16.36 8.37
CA VAL A 104 2.52 -16.99 7.12
C VAL A 104 2.59 -18.50 7.23
N ALA A 105 3.18 -18.98 8.33
CA ALA A 105 3.32 -20.41 8.60
C ALA A 105 1.98 -21.11 8.91
N ARG A 106 0.93 -20.36 9.28
CA ARG A 106 -0.35 -20.93 9.72
C ARG A 106 -1.37 -21.07 8.59
N GLN A 107 -1.31 -20.23 7.56
CA GLN A 107 -2.30 -20.19 6.48
C GLN A 107 -1.65 -19.96 5.10
N PRO A 108 -0.79 -20.88 4.62
CA PRO A 108 -0.04 -20.68 3.38
C PRO A 108 -0.94 -20.60 2.14
N GLY A 109 -2.05 -21.35 2.09
CA GLY A 109 -2.95 -21.38 0.94
C GLY A 109 -3.57 -20.01 0.62
N ALA A 110 -4.06 -19.30 1.65
CA ALA A 110 -4.67 -17.97 1.48
C ALA A 110 -3.63 -16.92 1.04
N ILE A 111 -2.39 -17.03 1.54
CA ILE A 111 -1.31 -16.11 1.19
C ILE A 111 -0.84 -16.31 -0.23
N MET A 112 -0.67 -17.56 -0.68
CA MET A 112 -0.33 -17.86 -2.07
C MET A 112 -1.40 -17.35 -3.03
N ALA A 113 -2.68 -17.51 -2.70
CA ALA A 113 -3.77 -16.94 -3.49
C ALA A 113 -3.67 -15.41 -3.57
N GLY A 114 -3.40 -14.73 -2.45
CA GLY A 114 -3.18 -13.27 -2.42
C GLY A 114 -1.97 -12.83 -3.25
N LEU A 115 -0.86 -13.56 -3.20
CA LEU A 115 0.33 -13.31 -4.03
C LEU A 115 0.05 -13.52 -5.51
N ALA A 116 -0.65 -14.59 -5.87
CA ALA A 116 -1.02 -14.86 -7.25
C ALA A 116 -1.93 -13.75 -7.80
N LEU A 117 -2.86 -13.24 -7.00
CA LEU A 117 -3.69 -12.11 -7.41
C LEU A 117 -2.88 -10.83 -7.64
N ASN A 118 -1.90 -10.55 -6.79
CA ASN A 118 -1.06 -9.34 -6.92
C ASN A 118 -0.04 -9.42 -8.06
N PHE A 119 0.64 -10.55 -8.25
CA PHE A 119 1.76 -10.66 -9.19
C PHE A 119 1.43 -11.41 -10.49
N VAL A 120 0.28 -12.07 -10.58
CA VAL A 120 -0.14 -12.79 -11.80
C VAL A 120 -1.38 -12.13 -12.39
N TYR A 121 -2.47 -12.07 -11.62
CA TYR A 121 -3.74 -11.55 -12.14
C TYR A 121 -3.66 -10.06 -12.52
N MET A 122 -3.18 -9.22 -11.61
CA MET A 122 -3.11 -7.77 -11.82
C MET A 122 -2.19 -7.39 -13.01
N PRO A 123 -0.95 -7.90 -13.12
CA PRO A 123 -0.06 -7.57 -14.24
C PRO A 123 -0.58 -8.08 -15.59
N LEU A 124 -1.16 -9.28 -15.63
CA LEU A 124 -1.73 -9.83 -16.86
C LEU A 124 -2.93 -9.01 -17.33
N LEU A 125 -3.78 -8.56 -16.40
CA LEU A 125 -4.90 -7.68 -16.71
C LEU A 125 -4.42 -6.35 -17.31
N CYS A 126 -3.44 -5.70 -16.67
CA CYS A 126 -2.85 -4.45 -17.18
C CYS A 126 -2.15 -4.63 -18.53
N TRP A 127 -1.49 -5.77 -18.76
CA TRP A 127 -0.87 -6.07 -20.06
C TRP A 127 -1.91 -6.28 -21.17
N ALA A 128 -2.98 -7.01 -20.87
CA ALA A 128 -4.07 -7.20 -21.83
C ALA A 128 -4.72 -5.84 -22.18
N LEU A 129 -4.98 -5.00 -21.17
CA LEU A 129 -5.51 -3.65 -21.38
C LEU A 129 -4.54 -2.77 -22.18
N ALA A 130 -3.24 -2.81 -21.86
CA ALA A 130 -2.22 -2.04 -22.56
C ALA A 130 -2.16 -2.41 -24.05
N ARG A 131 -2.25 -3.70 -24.40
CA ARG A 131 -2.25 -4.15 -25.80
C ARG A 131 -3.52 -3.79 -26.57
N LEU A 132 -4.66 -3.72 -25.89
CA LEU A 132 -5.96 -3.46 -26.54
C LEU A 132 -6.25 -1.96 -26.68
N LEU A 133 -5.84 -1.13 -25.72
CA LEU A 133 -6.22 0.29 -25.66
C LEU A 133 -5.12 1.25 -26.11
N VAL A 134 -3.85 0.83 -26.17
CA VAL A 134 -2.72 1.74 -26.35
C VAL A 134 -1.78 1.28 -27.46
N SER A 135 -1.54 2.15 -28.44
CA SER A 135 -0.61 1.91 -29.55
C SER A 135 0.81 2.44 -29.26
N ASP A 136 0.95 3.43 -28.38
CA ASP A 136 2.25 3.98 -27.99
C ASP A 136 2.96 3.05 -26.99
N PRO A 137 4.16 2.53 -27.34
CA PRO A 137 4.91 1.64 -26.47
C PRO A 137 5.26 2.27 -25.12
N ALA A 138 5.49 3.59 -25.03
CA ALA A 138 5.83 4.26 -23.78
C ALA A 138 4.65 4.27 -22.79
N LEU A 139 3.45 4.59 -23.29
CA LEU A 139 2.21 4.57 -22.50
C LEU A 139 1.85 3.13 -22.09
N ALA A 140 2.02 2.16 -22.98
CA ALA A 140 1.78 0.75 -22.69
C ALA A 140 2.69 0.23 -21.57
N THR A 141 3.99 0.58 -21.59
CA THR A 141 4.92 0.25 -20.50
C THR A 141 4.51 0.88 -19.17
N GLY A 142 4.02 2.12 -19.18
CA GLY A 142 3.50 2.78 -17.97
C GLY A 142 2.31 2.05 -17.35
N ILE A 143 1.35 1.60 -18.17
CA ILE A 143 0.19 0.83 -17.69
C ILE A 143 0.62 -0.52 -17.10
N ILE A 144 1.54 -1.22 -17.75
CA ILE A 144 2.09 -2.48 -17.24
C ILE A 144 2.80 -2.25 -15.91
N LEU A 145 3.61 -1.18 -15.80
CA LEU A 145 4.32 -0.83 -14.57
C LEU A 145 3.36 -0.59 -13.40
N VAL A 146 2.28 0.17 -13.62
CA VAL A 146 1.23 0.38 -12.61
C VAL A 146 0.65 -0.95 -12.12
N GLY A 147 0.51 -1.94 -13.01
CA GLY A 147 -0.03 -3.23 -12.63
C GLY A 147 0.92 -4.16 -11.90
N VAL A 148 2.23 -4.01 -12.15
CA VAL A 148 3.28 -4.83 -11.53
C VAL A 148 3.66 -4.32 -10.12
N VAL A 149 3.45 -3.02 -9.83
CA VAL A 149 3.76 -2.42 -8.52
C VAL A 149 2.64 -2.73 -7.52
N PRO A 150 2.92 -3.40 -6.39
CA PRO A 150 1.90 -3.73 -5.40
C PRO A 150 1.49 -2.53 -4.52
N CYS A 151 0.23 -2.49 -4.09
CA CYS A 151 -0.31 -1.44 -3.22
C CYS A 151 -0.36 -1.89 -1.75
N ALA A 152 0.51 -1.35 -0.88
CA ALA A 152 0.59 -1.77 0.53
C ALA A 152 -0.29 -0.98 1.50
N GLY A 153 -0.38 0.36 1.35
CA GLY A 153 -1.01 1.21 2.37
C GLY A 153 -2.54 1.15 2.34
N MET A 154 -3.13 1.47 1.19
CA MET A 154 -4.58 1.60 1.07
C MET A 154 -5.31 0.25 1.12
N ALA A 155 -4.69 -0.82 0.63
CA ALA A 155 -5.29 -2.15 0.62
C ALA A 155 -5.69 -2.64 2.03
N ALA A 156 -4.87 -2.37 3.05
CA ALA A 156 -5.20 -2.73 4.44
C ALA A 156 -6.43 -1.99 4.98
N VAL A 157 -6.59 -0.71 4.60
CA VAL A 157 -7.77 0.09 4.96
C VAL A 157 -9.02 -0.47 4.31
N TRP A 158 -8.96 -0.82 3.02
CA TRP A 158 -10.08 -1.43 2.31
C TRP A 158 -10.48 -2.79 2.91
N THR A 159 -9.52 -3.64 3.27
CA THR A 159 -9.79 -4.91 3.96
C THR A 159 -10.51 -4.68 5.29
N ALA A 160 -10.10 -3.67 6.07
CA ALA A 160 -10.77 -3.33 7.32
C ALA A 160 -12.22 -2.84 7.09
N LEU A 161 -12.45 -2.00 6.08
CA LEU A 161 -13.78 -1.50 5.70
C LEU A 161 -14.73 -2.61 5.27
N LEU A 162 -14.20 -3.60 4.54
CA LEU A 162 -14.96 -4.75 4.06
C LEU A 162 -15.13 -5.85 5.13
N LYS A 163 -14.73 -5.60 6.38
CA LYS A 163 -14.73 -6.58 7.49
C LYS A 163 -13.91 -7.85 7.16
N GLY A 164 -12.88 -7.71 6.33
CA GLY A 164 -11.95 -8.78 6.01
C GLY A 164 -10.91 -9.00 7.11
N ASP A 165 -10.10 -10.05 6.94
CA ASP A 165 -9.01 -10.37 7.86
C ASP A 165 -7.82 -9.42 7.65
N VAL A 166 -7.77 -8.36 8.47
CA VAL A 166 -6.71 -7.34 8.44
C VAL A 166 -5.32 -7.93 8.76
N PRO A 167 -5.15 -8.79 9.79
CA PRO A 167 -3.88 -9.50 10.02
C PRO A 167 -3.37 -10.27 8.79
N LEU A 168 -4.25 -11.02 8.11
CA LEU A 168 -3.91 -11.76 6.90
C LEU A 168 -3.51 -10.81 5.75
N GLY A 169 -4.29 -9.75 5.53
CA GLY A 169 -3.98 -8.74 4.51
C GLY A 169 -2.64 -8.06 4.75
N MET A 170 -2.31 -7.74 6.00
CA MET A 170 -1.00 -7.16 6.35
C MET A 170 0.15 -8.17 6.15
N ALA A 171 -0.06 -9.46 6.43
CA ALA A 171 0.93 -10.50 6.16
C ALA A 171 1.20 -10.67 4.65
N ILE A 172 0.15 -10.66 3.83
CA ILE A 172 0.27 -10.65 2.36
C ILE A 172 1.04 -9.40 1.91
N ASN A 173 0.70 -8.21 2.41
CA ASN A 173 1.37 -6.97 2.04
C ASN A 173 2.87 -7.00 2.39
N GLY A 174 3.23 -7.43 3.60
CA GLY A 174 4.63 -7.58 4.01
C GLY A 174 5.41 -8.52 3.09
N LEU A 175 4.82 -9.67 2.74
CA LEU A 175 5.43 -10.60 1.77
C LEU A 175 5.56 -10.01 0.38
N THR A 176 4.52 -9.34 -0.12
CA THR A 176 4.56 -8.72 -1.45
C THR A 176 5.63 -7.64 -1.53
N MET A 177 5.90 -6.87 -0.47
CA MET A 177 6.97 -5.87 -0.46
C MET A 177 8.36 -6.51 -0.58
N VAL A 178 8.60 -7.63 0.11
CA VAL A 178 9.87 -8.37 0.01
C VAL A 178 10.03 -8.99 -1.37
N LEU A 179 8.97 -9.59 -1.90
CA LEU A 179 8.98 -10.23 -3.22
C LEU A 179 9.04 -9.21 -4.36
N ALA A 180 8.44 -8.03 -4.19
CA ALA A 180 8.36 -6.98 -5.20
C ALA A 180 9.74 -6.55 -5.71
N ALA A 181 10.72 -6.41 -4.82
CA ALA A 181 12.09 -6.03 -5.19
C ALA A 181 12.67 -6.93 -6.31
N PHE A 182 12.30 -8.21 -6.33
CA PHE A 182 12.76 -9.18 -7.32
C PHE A 182 11.75 -9.41 -8.45
N LEU A 183 10.46 -9.52 -8.11
CA LEU A 183 9.41 -9.83 -9.08
C LEU A 183 9.11 -8.66 -10.02
N ILE A 184 9.19 -7.41 -9.55
CA ILE A 184 8.93 -6.23 -10.39
C ILE A 184 9.87 -6.17 -11.60
N PRO A 185 11.22 -6.17 -11.44
CA PRO A 185 12.11 -6.10 -12.59
C PRO A 185 11.97 -7.32 -13.51
N LEU A 186 11.71 -8.52 -12.95
CA LEU A 186 11.52 -9.74 -13.73
C LEU A 186 10.24 -9.68 -14.59
N LEU A 187 9.11 -9.28 -14.00
CA LEU A 187 7.83 -9.15 -14.69
C LEU A 187 7.89 -8.02 -15.72
N MET A 188 8.56 -6.91 -15.43
CA MET A 188 8.72 -5.84 -16.43
C MET A 188 9.51 -6.29 -17.66
N VAL A 189 10.56 -7.08 -17.49
CA VAL A 189 11.27 -7.68 -18.63
C VAL A 189 10.37 -8.61 -19.42
N TRP A 190 9.60 -9.46 -18.73
CA TRP A 190 8.76 -10.46 -19.38
C TRP A 190 7.58 -9.85 -20.14
N LEU A 191 6.83 -8.93 -19.51
CA LEU A 191 5.63 -8.33 -20.10
C LEU A 191 5.93 -7.14 -21.02
N ALA A 192 6.88 -6.27 -20.65
CA ALA A 192 7.15 -5.01 -21.35
C ALA A 192 8.45 -5.00 -22.18
N GLY A 193 9.35 -5.96 -21.99
CA GLY A 193 10.64 -6.03 -22.70
C GLY A 193 10.56 -6.19 -24.22
N SER A 194 9.37 -6.44 -24.77
CA SER A 194 9.11 -6.43 -26.22
C SER A 194 8.91 -5.03 -26.81
N ASN A 195 8.54 -4.02 -25.99
CA ASN A 195 8.15 -2.70 -26.46
C ASN A 195 9.18 -1.59 -26.15
N VAL A 196 9.98 -1.74 -25.08
CA VAL A 196 10.97 -0.74 -24.63
C VAL A 196 12.20 -1.46 -24.04
N ARG A 197 13.41 -0.92 -24.26
CA ARG A 197 14.62 -1.42 -23.59
C ARG A 197 14.60 -1.05 -22.10
N ILE A 198 14.11 -1.96 -21.28
CA ILE A 198 14.11 -1.83 -19.82
C ILE A 198 15.40 -2.46 -19.28
N GLN A 199 16.20 -1.68 -18.56
CA GLN A 199 17.38 -2.20 -17.85
C GLN A 199 16.94 -2.76 -16.49
N PRO A 200 16.99 -4.08 -16.27
CA PRO A 200 16.43 -4.69 -15.05
C PRO A 200 17.29 -4.35 -13.83
N TRP A 201 18.59 -4.20 -14.07
CA TRP A 201 19.58 -3.90 -13.03
C TRP A 201 19.36 -2.53 -12.39
N THR A 202 19.05 -1.51 -13.20
CA THR A 202 18.79 -0.16 -12.67
C THR A 202 17.49 -0.11 -11.90
N MET A 203 16.47 -0.88 -12.29
CA MET A 203 15.22 -1.01 -11.53
C MET A 203 15.44 -1.68 -10.17
N PHE A 204 16.27 -2.73 -10.12
CA PHE A 204 16.62 -3.38 -8.86
C PHE A 204 17.36 -2.43 -7.91
N GLN A 205 18.33 -1.66 -8.42
CA GLN A 205 19.09 -0.68 -7.62
C GLN A 205 18.23 0.47 -7.05
N GLN A 206 17.09 0.77 -7.66
CA GLN A 206 16.16 1.80 -7.15
C GLN A 206 15.20 1.27 -6.09
N LEU A 207 15.00 -0.06 -6.05
CA LEU A 207 14.08 -0.74 -5.14
C LEU A 207 14.79 -1.33 -3.91
N ALA A 208 16.09 -1.61 -4.01
CA ALA A 208 16.95 -2.09 -2.92
C ALA A 208 17.46 -0.93 -2.05
#